data_AF-E8JPK6-F1
#
_entry.id   AF-E8JPK6-F1
#
_cell.length_a   1.000
_cell.length_b   1.000
_cell.length_c   1.000
_cell.angle_alpha   90.00
_cell.angle_beta   90.00
_cell.angle_gamma   90.00
#
_symmetry.space_group_name_H-M   'P 1'
#
loop_
_entity.id
_entity.type
_entity.pdbx_description
1 polymer ?
#
loop_
_entity_poly.entity_id
_entity_poly.type
_entity_poly.pdbx_seq_one_letter_code
_entity_poly.pdbx_strand_id
1 'polypeptide(L)'
;MAKYVGKASSDAAVGVRISGSNYTVQNLIVEHAPDNGIQIKGKTAGNNKVSNCIVCYNNDAGLQITAGAYKNTIEVIYSYRNCDVYTRGGNADGFTPKLGAGTGNTFTCCYAWDNSDDGWDSFDKAGDVTPDITYTNCAVWNNGNPDVFTGKYDFDHKKALDENLHLVQLIKAKDASFASNYAKRKFSLPSGNFIQTDAGTVSLSAWAGSSFDGNPNGFKLGSVNSKSSVTRSLSYCLAFDEAKKGFDNNNSSVTGYFNHCVAFDNGYNYYIQPLSIKGWTSVQGFSGKSADKLPSGRSVVTPASGNQSSIRKSVESTKNTIIANCQANEISGKTAFNIY
;
A
#
# COMPACT_ATOMS: atom_id res chain seq x y z
N MET A 1 -3.22 -19.27 -14.45
CA MET A 1 -3.51 -17.87 -14.05
C MET A 1 -4.30 -17.04 -15.09
N ALA A 2 -4.45 -17.43 -16.36
CA ALA A 2 -5.17 -16.65 -17.38
C ALA A 2 -6.70 -16.42 -17.17
N LYS A 3 -7.34 -17.04 -16.17
CA LYS A 3 -8.82 -17.04 -16.00
C LYS A 3 -9.40 -15.68 -15.56
N TYR A 4 -8.56 -14.76 -15.10
CA TYR A 4 -8.98 -13.49 -14.50
C TYR A 4 -8.40 -12.25 -15.19
N VAL A 5 -7.59 -12.47 -16.24
CA VAL A 5 -7.25 -11.44 -17.22
C VAL A 5 -8.52 -11.05 -17.97
N GLY A 6 -8.95 -9.80 -17.78
CA GLY A 6 -10.12 -9.19 -18.40
C GLY A 6 -11.30 -8.94 -17.45
N LYS A 7 -11.15 -9.14 -16.14
CA LYS A 7 -12.24 -8.98 -15.17
C LYS A 7 -11.94 -7.90 -14.15
N ALA A 8 -12.85 -6.92 -14.02
CA ALA A 8 -12.79 -5.91 -12.96
C ALA A 8 -13.01 -6.54 -11.57
N SER A 9 -12.47 -5.89 -10.53
CA SER A 9 -12.79 -6.23 -9.14
C SER A 9 -14.30 -6.00 -8.90
N SER A 10 -14.89 -6.79 -8.01
CA SER A 10 -16.35 -6.87 -7.84
C SER A 10 -16.81 -7.29 -6.44
N ASP A 11 -15.88 -7.42 -5.48
CA ASP A 11 -16.06 -7.97 -4.14
C ASP A 11 -16.57 -9.44 -4.11
N ALA A 12 -16.76 -10.09 -5.25
CA ALA A 12 -17.29 -11.46 -5.31
C ALA A 12 -16.19 -12.54 -5.25
N ALA A 13 -14.99 -12.23 -5.73
CA ALA A 13 -13.94 -13.22 -6.00
C ALA A 13 -12.61 -12.83 -5.34
N VAL A 14 -12.61 -12.73 -4.01
CA VAL A 14 -11.38 -12.54 -3.22
C VAL A 14 -10.60 -13.85 -3.09
N GLY A 15 -9.31 -13.76 -2.74
CA GLY A 15 -8.50 -14.95 -2.45
C GLY A 15 -8.97 -15.67 -1.19
N VAL A 16 -9.01 -14.98 -0.05
CA VAL A 16 -9.50 -15.52 1.23
C VAL A 16 -10.53 -14.58 1.85
N ARG A 17 -11.77 -15.06 2.06
CA ARG A 17 -12.83 -14.33 2.77
C ARG A 17 -12.94 -14.82 4.22
N ILE A 18 -12.88 -13.89 5.17
CA ILE A 18 -13.09 -14.14 6.60
C ILE A 18 -14.36 -13.41 7.05
N SER A 19 -15.44 -14.17 7.28
CA SER A 19 -16.75 -13.62 7.71
C SER A 19 -17.13 -14.00 9.14
N GLY A 20 -16.37 -14.89 9.80
CA GLY A 20 -16.59 -15.34 11.17
C GLY A 20 -15.48 -14.88 12.12
N SER A 21 -15.58 -15.28 13.39
CA SER A 21 -14.69 -14.82 14.47
C SER A 21 -13.75 -15.90 14.98
N ASN A 22 -12.65 -15.49 15.62
CA ASN A 22 -11.67 -16.35 16.30
C ASN A 22 -10.91 -17.32 15.37
N TYR A 23 -10.77 -16.97 14.09
CA TYR A 23 -9.93 -17.72 13.16
C TYR A 23 -8.48 -17.27 13.21
N THR A 24 -7.58 -18.19 12.86
CA THR A 24 -6.19 -17.89 12.56
C THR A 24 -5.89 -18.29 11.12
N VAL A 25 -5.41 -17.35 10.32
CA VAL A 25 -4.92 -17.56 8.95
C VAL A 25 -3.44 -17.20 8.93
N GLN A 26 -2.58 -18.13 8.53
CA GLN A 26 -1.15 -17.88 8.56
C GLN A 26 -0.35 -18.69 7.55
N ASN A 27 0.86 -18.21 7.24
CA ASN A 27 1.85 -18.88 6.38
C ASN A 27 1.33 -19.10 4.95
N LEU A 28 0.71 -18.08 4.36
CA LEU A 28 0.16 -18.13 3.01
C LEU A 28 0.81 -17.11 2.07
N ILE A 29 0.93 -17.48 0.81
CA ILE A 29 1.12 -16.54 -0.29
C ILE A 29 -0.20 -16.52 -1.05
N VAL A 30 -0.83 -15.34 -1.13
CA VAL A 30 -2.09 -15.13 -1.84
C VAL A 30 -1.83 -14.20 -3.01
N GLU A 31 -1.90 -14.77 -4.20
CA GLU A 31 -1.61 -14.07 -5.44
C GLU A 31 -2.69 -14.27 -6.50
N HIS A 32 -2.80 -13.29 -7.40
CA HIS A 32 -3.72 -13.32 -8.53
C HIS A 32 -5.20 -13.51 -8.15
N ALA A 33 -5.60 -13.03 -6.97
CA ALA A 33 -7.01 -12.91 -6.66
C ALA A 33 -7.67 -11.90 -7.63
N PRO A 34 -8.85 -12.21 -8.18
CA PRO A 34 -9.62 -11.30 -9.04
C PRO A 34 -10.08 -10.00 -8.34
N ASP A 35 -9.94 -9.98 -7.02
CA ASP A 35 -10.31 -8.93 -6.10
C ASP A 35 -9.25 -8.88 -4.98
N ASN A 36 -9.60 -8.52 -3.74
CA ASN A 36 -8.64 -8.49 -2.64
C ASN A 36 -7.96 -9.84 -2.45
N GLY A 37 -6.69 -9.83 -2.05
CA GLY A 37 -5.99 -11.05 -1.63
C GLY A 37 -6.67 -11.68 -0.42
N ILE A 38 -6.73 -10.95 0.70
CA ILE A 38 -7.44 -11.35 1.91
C ILE A 38 -8.48 -10.28 2.26
N GLN A 39 -9.71 -10.69 2.59
CA GLN A 39 -10.74 -9.77 3.02
C GLN A 39 -11.45 -10.25 4.29
N ILE A 40 -11.42 -9.43 5.34
CA ILE A 40 -12.13 -9.63 6.60
C ILE A 40 -13.36 -8.72 6.60
N LYS A 41 -14.55 -9.31 6.56
CA LYS A 41 -15.78 -8.55 6.28
C LYS A 41 -16.94 -8.97 7.17
N GLY A 42 -17.62 -7.97 7.71
CA GLY A 42 -18.89 -8.14 8.40
C GLY A 42 -18.78 -8.03 9.92
N LYS A 43 -19.89 -7.67 10.56
CA LYS A 43 -20.01 -7.50 12.01
C LYS A 43 -19.81 -8.79 12.82
N THR A 44 -19.75 -9.93 12.16
CA THR A 44 -19.44 -11.25 12.73
C THR A 44 -17.98 -11.64 12.59
N ALA A 45 -17.16 -10.82 11.91
CA ALA A 45 -15.75 -11.08 11.64
C ALA A 45 -14.84 -10.40 12.68
N GLY A 46 -14.88 -10.96 13.90
CA GLY A 46 -14.21 -10.43 15.09
C GLY A 46 -13.04 -11.27 15.59
N ASN A 47 -12.05 -10.65 16.22
CA ASN A 47 -10.99 -11.37 16.96
C ASN A 47 -10.21 -12.40 16.11
N ASN A 48 -10.07 -12.16 14.81
CA ASN A 48 -9.26 -13.04 13.96
C ASN A 48 -7.79 -12.64 14.00
N LYS A 49 -6.91 -13.59 13.74
CA LYS A 49 -5.48 -13.35 13.51
C LYS A 49 -5.13 -13.69 12.06
N VAL A 50 -4.50 -12.77 11.36
CA VAL A 50 -3.86 -13.02 10.06
C VAL A 50 -2.38 -12.73 10.20
N SER A 51 -1.52 -13.73 9.99
CA SER A 51 -0.09 -13.54 10.21
C SER A 51 0.83 -14.29 9.27
N ASN A 52 2.03 -13.75 9.02
CA ASN A 52 3.05 -14.38 8.18
C ASN A 52 2.47 -14.69 6.78
N CYS A 53 2.02 -13.66 6.06
CA CYS A 53 1.49 -13.84 4.71
C CYS A 53 2.14 -12.88 3.72
N ILE A 54 2.21 -13.31 2.46
CA ILE A 54 2.46 -12.45 1.30
C ILE A 54 1.13 -12.29 0.56
N VAL A 55 0.76 -11.04 0.24
CA VAL A 55 -0.43 -10.73 -0.56
C VAL A 55 0.00 -9.85 -1.74
N CYS A 56 0.13 -10.46 -2.93
CA CYS A 56 0.73 -9.79 -4.07
C CYS A 56 0.01 -10.07 -5.39
N TYR A 57 0.19 -9.22 -6.40
CA TYR A 57 -0.38 -9.42 -7.73
C TYR A 57 -1.91 -9.61 -7.76
N ASN A 58 -2.61 -9.15 -6.73
CA ASN A 58 -4.06 -9.20 -6.67
C ASN A 58 -4.66 -8.02 -7.43
N ASN A 59 -5.88 -8.18 -7.95
CA ASN A 59 -6.56 -7.20 -8.79
C ASN A 59 -7.40 -6.19 -7.98
N ASP A 60 -7.12 -6.10 -6.69
CA ASP A 60 -7.60 -5.11 -5.72
C ASP A 60 -6.61 -5.12 -4.53
N ALA A 61 -6.94 -4.48 -3.41
CA ALA A 61 -6.02 -4.37 -2.28
C ALA A 61 -5.52 -5.72 -1.74
N GLY A 62 -4.28 -5.75 -1.26
CA GLY A 62 -3.66 -6.96 -0.72
C GLY A 62 -4.44 -7.55 0.46
N LEU A 63 -4.75 -6.72 1.47
CA LEU A 63 -5.59 -7.11 2.60
C LEU A 63 -6.58 -6.01 3.00
N GLN A 64 -7.86 -6.34 3.07
CA GLN A 64 -8.93 -5.43 3.46
C GLN A 64 -9.64 -5.88 4.75
N ILE A 65 -9.97 -4.91 5.61
CA ILE A 65 -10.86 -5.08 6.77
C ILE A 65 -12.01 -4.08 6.63
N THR A 66 -13.26 -4.55 6.63
CA THR A 66 -14.40 -3.68 6.31
C THR A 66 -15.73 -4.14 6.93
N ALA A 67 -16.77 -3.31 6.78
CA ALA A 67 -18.17 -3.62 7.13
C ALA A 67 -18.40 -4.15 8.56
N GLY A 68 -17.70 -3.58 9.53
CA GLY A 68 -17.85 -3.85 10.96
C GLY A 68 -16.93 -4.95 11.50
N ALA A 69 -16.01 -5.49 10.70
CA ALA A 69 -15.01 -6.45 11.17
C ALA A 69 -14.10 -5.81 12.24
N TYR A 70 -13.96 -6.44 13.40
CA TYR A 70 -13.45 -5.80 14.62
C TYR A 70 -12.39 -6.64 15.33
N LYS A 71 -11.50 -6.00 16.09
CA LYS A 71 -10.48 -6.68 16.92
C LYS A 71 -9.60 -7.68 16.16
N ASN A 72 -9.36 -7.46 14.86
CA ASN A 72 -8.50 -8.34 14.08
C ASN A 72 -7.03 -7.96 14.29
N THR A 73 -6.18 -8.96 14.44
CA THR A 73 -4.73 -8.81 14.61
C THR A 73 -4.02 -9.20 13.32
N ILE A 74 -3.40 -8.22 12.68
CA ILE A 74 -2.66 -8.39 11.43
C ILE A 74 -1.17 -8.26 11.73
N GLU A 75 -0.39 -9.31 11.45
CA GLU A 75 1.01 -9.39 11.91
C GLU A 75 1.92 -9.98 10.83
N VAL A 76 3.03 -9.31 10.47
CA VAL A 76 3.99 -9.85 9.48
C VAL A 76 3.31 -10.14 8.14
N ILE A 77 2.76 -9.09 7.53
CA ILE A 77 2.19 -9.17 6.20
C ILE A 77 3.02 -8.35 5.23
N TYR A 78 3.35 -8.94 4.10
CA TYR A 78 4.04 -8.29 2.99
C TYR A 78 3.03 -8.09 1.87
N SER A 79 2.69 -6.85 1.55
CA SER A 79 1.71 -6.52 0.53
C SER A 79 2.34 -5.75 -0.61
N TYR A 80 2.40 -6.33 -1.80
CA TYR A 80 3.09 -5.67 -2.91
C TYR A 80 2.55 -5.98 -4.29
N ARG A 81 2.73 -5.04 -5.22
CA ARG A 81 2.36 -5.21 -6.64
C ARG A 81 0.90 -5.62 -6.85
N ASN A 82 0.02 -5.23 -5.93
CA ASN A 82 -1.41 -5.33 -6.13
C ASN A 82 -1.86 -4.17 -7.04
N CYS A 83 -2.71 -4.47 -8.03
CA CYS A 83 -3.14 -3.49 -9.01
C CYS A 83 -4.51 -3.83 -9.60
N ASP A 84 -5.45 -2.91 -9.41
CA ASP A 84 -6.77 -2.93 -10.02
C ASP A 84 -6.71 -2.30 -11.41
N VAL A 85 -6.18 -3.05 -12.39
CA VAL A 85 -5.94 -2.55 -13.76
C VAL A 85 -7.21 -1.98 -14.41
N TYR A 86 -8.35 -2.62 -14.16
CA TYR A 86 -9.64 -2.29 -14.78
C TYR A 86 -10.33 -1.06 -14.18
N THR A 87 -9.93 -0.66 -12.99
CA THR A 87 -10.34 0.58 -12.31
C THR A 87 -9.16 1.54 -12.16
N ARG A 88 -8.21 1.41 -13.10
CA ARG A 88 -7.14 2.36 -13.38
C ARG A 88 -6.17 2.58 -12.22
N GLY A 89 -6.02 1.57 -11.37
CA GLY A 89 -5.05 1.54 -10.28
C GLY A 89 -5.47 2.32 -9.03
N GLY A 90 -6.68 2.89 -8.99
CA GLY A 90 -7.14 3.77 -7.91
C GLY A 90 -7.76 3.07 -6.70
N ASN A 91 -7.68 1.74 -6.58
CA ASN A 91 -8.27 1.01 -5.45
C ASN A 91 -7.34 0.00 -4.78
N ALA A 92 -6.34 -0.52 -5.50
CA ALA A 92 -5.47 -1.57 -4.98
C ALA A 92 -4.37 -1.00 -4.09
N ASP A 93 -4.73 -0.80 -2.83
CA ASP A 93 -3.80 -0.47 -1.77
C ASP A 93 -3.03 -1.70 -1.27
N GLY A 94 -1.99 -1.49 -0.46
CA GLY A 94 -1.41 -2.58 0.33
C GLY A 94 -2.41 -3.12 1.36
N PHE A 95 -2.94 -2.22 2.19
CA PHE A 95 -3.82 -2.55 3.31
C PHE A 95 -4.99 -1.58 3.44
N THR A 96 -6.21 -2.10 3.64
CA THR A 96 -7.42 -1.27 3.66
C THR A 96 -8.37 -1.52 4.84
N PRO A 97 -8.04 -1.02 6.05
CA PRO A 97 -9.00 -0.91 7.14
C PRO A 97 -9.98 0.25 6.91
N LYS A 98 -10.98 0.04 6.03
CA LYS A 98 -11.79 1.12 5.43
C LYS A 98 -13.27 0.77 5.28
N LEU A 99 -14.09 1.75 4.91
CA LEU A 99 -15.53 1.60 4.66
C LEU A 99 -16.26 0.95 5.86
N GLY A 100 -16.05 1.55 7.04
CA GLY A 100 -16.69 1.14 8.27
C GLY A 100 -16.10 -0.13 8.87
N ALA A 101 -14.77 -0.27 8.89
CA ALA A 101 -14.12 -1.31 9.68
C ALA A 101 -14.46 -1.13 11.17
N GLY A 102 -14.64 -2.21 11.91
CA GLY A 102 -14.95 -2.16 13.33
C GLY A 102 -13.79 -1.66 14.20
N THR A 103 -14.04 -1.55 15.50
CA THR A 103 -13.04 -1.10 16.50
C THR A 103 -11.94 -2.14 16.73
N GLY A 104 -10.75 -1.71 17.14
CA GLY A 104 -9.70 -2.55 17.68
C GLY A 104 -8.84 -3.30 16.66
N ASN A 105 -8.86 -2.91 15.39
CA ASN A 105 -8.02 -3.56 14.37
C ASN A 105 -6.57 -3.08 14.47
N THR A 106 -5.62 -4.02 14.42
CA THR A 106 -4.19 -3.73 14.63
C THR A 106 -3.32 -4.30 13.51
N PHE A 107 -2.25 -3.57 13.18
CA PHE A 107 -1.22 -3.96 12.21
C PHE A 107 0.15 -3.89 12.89
N THR A 108 0.90 -4.99 12.89
CA THR A 108 2.24 -5.08 13.48
C THR A 108 3.24 -5.68 12.50
N CYS A 109 4.36 -5.01 12.24
CA CYS A 109 5.39 -5.48 11.31
C CYS A 109 4.81 -5.81 9.92
N CYS A 110 3.94 -4.94 9.41
CA CYS A 110 3.39 -5.07 8.07
C CYS A 110 4.08 -4.10 7.11
N TYR A 111 4.22 -4.49 5.85
CA TYR A 111 4.98 -3.73 4.85
C TYR A 111 4.21 -3.64 3.55
N ALA A 112 4.09 -2.44 2.97
CA ALA A 112 3.40 -2.23 1.71
C ALA A 112 4.25 -1.48 0.70
N TRP A 113 4.44 -2.03 -0.50
CA TRP A 113 5.18 -1.36 -1.55
C TRP A 113 4.71 -1.71 -2.95
N ASP A 114 5.02 -0.83 -3.92
CA ASP A 114 4.70 -1.07 -5.32
C ASP A 114 3.21 -1.39 -5.56
N ASN A 115 2.28 -0.98 -4.67
CA ASN A 115 0.84 -1.12 -4.90
C ASN A 115 0.33 0.04 -5.76
N SER A 116 -0.78 -0.13 -6.50
CA SER A 116 -1.17 0.87 -7.50
C SER A 116 -1.85 2.10 -6.91
N ASP A 117 -2.45 2.04 -5.73
CA ASP A 117 -2.98 3.22 -5.02
C ASP A 117 -2.05 3.57 -3.83
N ASP A 118 -2.45 3.33 -2.58
CA ASP A 118 -1.62 3.64 -1.42
C ASP A 118 -0.93 2.42 -0.77
N GLY A 119 -0.02 2.68 0.16
CA GLY A 119 0.43 1.65 1.10
C GLY A 119 -0.68 1.22 2.07
N TRP A 120 -1.34 2.19 2.70
CA TRP A 120 -2.48 2.01 3.60
C TRP A 120 -3.59 3.01 3.28
N ASP A 121 -4.83 2.54 3.26
CA ASP A 121 -6.02 3.38 3.12
C ASP A 121 -7.06 3.09 4.21
N SER A 122 -7.42 4.12 4.99
CA SER A 122 -8.50 4.06 5.99
C SER A 122 -9.71 4.94 5.64
N PHE A 123 -9.96 5.16 4.34
CA PHE A 123 -11.05 5.95 3.81
C PHE A 123 -12.44 5.46 4.24
N ASP A 124 -13.24 6.36 4.81
CA ASP A 124 -14.67 6.13 5.03
C ASP A 124 -15.51 7.03 4.08
N LYS A 125 -16.58 6.48 3.50
CA LYS A 125 -17.62 7.30 2.85
C LYS A 125 -18.59 7.85 3.89
N ALA A 126 -19.50 8.74 3.46
CA ALA A 126 -20.51 9.29 4.35
C ALA A 126 -21.36 8.16 4.98
N GLY A 127 -21.50 8.19 6.31
CA GLY A 127 -22.24 7.18 7.09
C GLY A 127 -21.38 6.04 7.62
N ASP A 128 -20.19 5.82 7.08
CA ASP A 128 -19.25 4.82 7.59
C ASP A 128 -18.39 5.39 8.71
N VAL A 129 -18.00 4.53 9.66
CA VAL A 129 -17.14 4.90 10.80
C VAL A 129 -16.15 3.78 11.06
N THR A 130 -14.87 4.06 10.85
CA THR A 130 -13.74 3.22 11.30
C THR A 130 -13.15 3.79 12.60
N PRO A 131 -13.54 3.28 13.80
CA PRO A 131 -13.33 3.98 15.08
C PRO A 131 -11.87 4.17 15.49
N ASP A 132 -11.05 3.16 15.27
CA ASP A 132 -9.65 3.16 15.66
C ASP A 132 -8.84 2.18 14.82
N ILE A 133 -7.58 2.54 14.59
CA ILE A 133 -6.58 1.65 13.97
C ILE A 133 -5.25 1.89 14.65
N THR A 134 -4.55 0.80 14.98
CA THR A 134 -3.20 0.84 15.54
C THR A 134 -2.19 0.23 14.57
N TYR A 135 -1.10 0.95 14.32
CA TYR A 135 0.00 0.56 13.45
C TYR A 135 1.29 0.55 14.27
N THR A 136 2.01 -0.57 14.26
CA THR A 136 3.26 -0.74 15.01
C THR A 136 4.34 -1.36 14.12
N ASN A 137 5.52 -0.74 14.02
CA ASN A 137 6.62 -1.25 13.20
C ASN A 137 6.25 -1.49 11.73
N CYS A 138 5.34 -0.69 11.16
CA CYS A 138 4.92 -0.81 9.76
C CYS A 138 5.76 0.09 8.85
N ALA A 139 5.95 -0.32 7.59
CA ALA A 139 6.64 0.51 6.60
C ALA A 139 5.97 0.55 5.23
N VAL A 140 6.12 1.67 4.53
CA VAL A 140 5.58 1.91 3.18
C VAL A 140 6.63 2.52 2.27
N TRP A 141 6.67 2.08 1.01
CA TRP A 141 7.49 2.71 -0.03
C TRP A 141 6.98 2.51 -1.46
N ASN A 142 7.20 3.50 -2.32
CA ASN A 142 6.95 3.44 -3.77
C ASN A 142 5.55 2.95 -4.18
N ASN A 143 4.50 3.32 -3.43
CA ASN A 143 3.12 3.04 -3.82
C ASN A 143 2.64 4.09 -4.82
N GLY A 144 1.58 3.79 -5.58
CA GLY A 144 0.99 4.68 -6.57
C GLY A 144 1.85 4.92 -7.81
N ASN A 145 2.77 4.01 -8.12
CA ASN A 145 3.70 4.15 -9.24
C ASN A 145 3.25 3.31 -10.46
N PRO A 146 2.69 3.91 -11.52
CA PRO A 146 2.23 3.17 -12.69
C PRO A 146 3.36 2.48 -13.46
N ASP A 147 4.60 2.96 -13.35
CA ASP A 147 5.75 2.38 -14.04
C ASP A 147 6.10 0.98 -13.51
N VAL A 148 5.70 0.65 -12.27
CA VAL A 148 5.79 -0.72 -11.74
C VAL A 148 5.02 -1.68 -12.64
N PHE A 149 3.76 -1.37 -12.92
CA PHE A 149 2.83 -2.28 -13.60
C PHE A 149 3.08 -2.41 -15.10
N THR A 150 3.75 -1.43 -15.72
CA THR A 150 4.20 -1.53 -17.11
C THR A 150 5.52 -2.30 -17.26
N GLY A 151 6.18 -2.64 -16.15
CA GLY A 151 7.52 -3.23 -16.11
C GLY A 151 8.65 -2.20 -16.28
N LYS A 152 8.33 -0.92 -16.48
CA LYS A 152 9.30 0.17 -16.67
C LYS A 152 10.16 0.39 -15.42
N TYR A 153 9.55 0.37 -14.23
CA TYR A 153 10.28 0.56 -12.98
C TYR A 153 11.40 -0.49 -12.82
N ASP A 154 11.07 -1.77 -13.01
CA ASP A 154 12.05 -2.85 -12.98
C ASP A 154 13.10 -2.69 -14.07
N PHE A 155 12.70 -2.22 -15.26
CA PHE A 155 13.62 -2.03 -16.38
C PHE A 155 14.69 -1.01 -16.04
N ASP A 156 14.27 0.14 -15.49
CA ASP A 156 15.16 1.24 -15.11
C ASP A 156 16.12 0.82 -13.97
N HIS A 157 15.67 -0.09 -13.10
CA HIS A 157 16.48 -0.67 -12.03
C HIS A 157 17.26 -1.93 -12.44
N LYS A 158 17.34 -2.23 -13.74
CA LYS A 158 18.09 -3.38 -14.31
C LYS A 158 17.63 -4.75 -13.77
N LYS A 159 16.35 -4.85 -13.38
CA LYS A 159 15.74 -6.11 -12.97
C LYS A 159 15.18 -6.87 -14.17
N ALA A 160 14.91 -8.16 -13.99
CA ALA A 160 14.18 -8.97 -14.96
C ALA A 160 12.73 -8.49 -15.07
N LEU A 161 12.08 -8.77 -16.21
CA LEU A 161 10.66 -8.49 -16.38
C LEU A 161 9.85 -9.35 -15.40
N ASP A 162 9.06 -8.71 -14.54
CA ASP A 162 8.08 -9.42 -13.72
C ASP A 162 6.84 -9.76 -14.55
N GLU A 163 6.75 -11.01 -14.97
CA GLU A 163 5.65 -11.51 -15.79
C GLU A 163 4.38 -11.84 -14.99
N ASN A 164 4.43 -11.75 -13.65
CA ASN A 164 3.25 -11.93 -12.79
C ASN A 164 2.37 -10.69 -12.75
N LEU A 165 2.91 -9.52 -13.11
CA LEU A 165 2.13 -8.28 -13.21
C LEU A 165 1.03 -8.41 -14.26
N HIS A 166 -0.21 -8.17 -13.85
CA HIS A 166 -1.39 -8.32 -14.71
C HIS A 166 -1.31 -7.48 -15.99
N LEU A 167 -0.84 -6.24 -15.86
CA LEU A 167 -0.67 -5.36 -17.01
C LEU A 167 0.46 -5.80 -17.94
N VAL A 168 1.54 -6.40 -17.42
CA VAL A 168 2.58 -7.05 -18.25
C VAL A 168 2.02 -8.23 -19.03
N GLN A 169 1.13 -9.02 -18.45
CA GLN A 169 0.46 -10.11 -19.16
C GLN A 169 -0.40 -9.60 -20.33
N LEU A 170 -1.14 -8.50 -20.12
CA LEU A 170 -1.89 -7.82 -21.19
C LEU A 170 -0.96 -7.25 -22.27
N ILE A 171 0.17 -6.65 -21.89
CA ILE A 171 1.20 -6.15 -22.81
C ILE A 171 1.74 -7.28 -23.68
N LYS A 172 2.13 -8.42 -23.09
CA LYS A 172 2.64 -9.58 -23.81
C LYS A 172 1.61 -10.20 -24.74
N ALA A 173 0.33 -10.19 -24.35
CA ALA A 173 -0.75 -10.64 -25.21
C ALA A 173 -0.96 -9.71 -26.42
N LYS A 174 -0.72 -8.40 -26.26
CA LYS A 174 -0.80 -7.41 -27.33
C LYS A 174 0.43 -7.39 -28.24
N ASP A 175 1.62 -7.57 -27.67
CA ASP A 175 2.91 -7.60 -28.37
C ASP A 175 3.77 -8.75 -27.83
N ALA A 176 3.77 -9.86 -28.57
CA ALA A 176 4.55 -11.06 -28.24
C ALA A 176 6.07 -10.81 -28.24
N SER A 177 6.55 -9.74 -28.88
CA SER A 177 7.97 -9.40 -28.91
C SER A 177 8.45 -8.68 -27.64
N PHE A 178 7.53 -8.13 -26.83
CA PHE A 178 7.82 -7.28 -25.67
C PHE A 178 8.85 -7.90 -24.72
N ALA A 179 8.61 -9.13 -24.24
CA ALA A 179 9.50 -9.79 -23.30
C ALA A 179 10.90 -10.03 -23.89
N SER A 180 10.99 -10.41 -25.16
CA SER A 180 12.28 -10.63 -25.83
C SER A 180 13.07 -9.32 -26.04
N ASN A 181 12.38 -8.21 -26.29
CA ASN A 181 12.98 -6.88 -26.40
C ASN A 181 13.44 -6.37 -25.03
N TYR A 182 12.63 -6.58 -23.99
CA TYR A 182 12.97 -6.26 -22.61
C TYR A 182 14.27 -6.96 -22.18
N ALA A 183 14.39 -8.26 -22.44
CA ALA A 183 15.60 -9.04 -22.16
C ALA A 183 16.84 -8.52 -22.92
N LYS A 184 16.65 -7.94 -24.11
CA LYS A 184 17.70 -7.25 -24.90
C LYS A 184 17.92 -5.80 -24.48
N ARG A 185 17.39 -5.38 -23.33
CA ARG A 185 17.48 -4.01 -22.81
C ARG A 185 16.89 -2.96 -23.76
N LYS A 186 15.80 -3.32 -24.46
CA LYS A 186 15.01 -2.41 -25.30
C LYS A 186 13.59 -2.33 -24.76
N PHE A 187 13.24 -1.19 -24.15
CA PHE A 187 11.91 -0.96 -23.61
C PHE A 187 11.07 -0.12 -24.58
N SER A 188 9.93 -0.66 -24.99
CA SER A 188 8.92 0.07 -25.74
C SER A 188 7.55 -0.50 -25.40
N LEU A 189 6.58 0.38 -25.21
CA LEU A 189 5.21 0.01 -24.88
C LEU A 189 4.39 -0.14 -26.17
N PRO A 190 3.53 -1.17 -26.28
CA PRO A 190 2.67 -1.33 -27.44
C PRO A 190 1.69 -0.16 -27.57
N SER A 191 1.42 0.24 -28.81
CA SER A 191 0.49 1.31 -29.13
C SER A 191 -0.95 0.80 -29.29
N GLY A 192 -1.89 1.75 -29.38
CA GLY A 192 -3.32 1.50 -29.56
C GLY A 192 -4.06 1.27 -28.24
N ASN A 193 -5.38 1.28 -28.32
CA ASN A 193 -6.26 1.11 -27.16
C ASN A 193 -6.63 -0.38 -27.04
N PHE A 194 -6.29 -1.00 -25.91
CA PHE A 194 -6.57 -2.41 -25.67
C PHE A 194 -6.79 -2.77 -24.19
N ILE A 195 -6.60 -1.82 -23.27
CA ILE A 195 -6.86 -2.02 -21.87
C ILE A 195 -8.31 -1.61 -21.64
N GLN A 196 -9.18 -2.57 -21.37
CA GLN A 196 -10.55 -2.29 -20.99
C GLN A 196 -10.56 -1.76 -19.55
N THR A 197 -11.18 -0.62 -19.31
CA THR A 197 -11.38 -0.08 -17.96
C THR A 197 -12.82 0.37 -17.76
N ASP A 198 -13.18 0.72 -16.54
CA ASP A 198 -14.42 1.39 -16.14
C ASP A 198 -14.72 2.71 -16.90
N ALA A 199 -13.69 3.34 -17.46
CA ALA A 199 -13.77 4.55 -18.29
C ALA A 199 -13.65 4.28 -19.81
N GLY A 200 -13.78 3.03 -20.24
CA GLY A 200 -13.69 2.62 -21.64
C GLY A 200 -12.36 1.94 -21.99
N THR A 201 -12.10 1.72 -23.28
CA THR A 201 -10.84 1.07 -23.72
C THR A 201 -9.76 2.13 -23.95
N VAL A 202 -8.69 2.07 -23.17
CA VAL A 202 -7.59 3.05 -23.18
C VAL A 202 -6.29 2.45 -23.73
N SER A 203 -5.38 3.33 -24.17
CA SER A 203 -4.00 2.94 -24.46
C SER A 203 -3.21 2.73 -23.18
N LEU A 204 -2.09 2.02 -23.29
CA LEU A 204 -1.18 1.84 -22.16
C LEU A 204 -0.53 3.15 -21.70
N SER A 205 -0.24 4.06 -22.62
CA SER A 205 0.27 5.40 -22.28
C SER A 205 -0.76 6.24 -21.53
N ALA A 206 -2.04 6.11 -21.84
CA ALA A 206 -3.10 6.76 -21.10
C ALA A 206 -3.27 6.12 -19.72
N TRP A 207 -3.29 4.78 -19.65
CA TRP A 207 -3.40 4.03 -18.39
C TRP A 207 -2.28 4.38 -17.41
N ALA A 208 -1.02 4.46 -17.87
CA ALA A 208 0.12 4.81 -17.03
C ALA A 208 0.32 6.32 -16.84
N GLY A 209 -0.58 7.13 -17.39
CA GLY A 209 -0.46 8.59 -17.44
C GLY A 209 -1.76 9.26 -17.04
N SER A 210 -2.40 9.94 -18.00
CA SER A 210 -3.58 10.79 -17.74
C SER A 210 -4.80 10.08 -17.19
N SER A 211 -4.88 8.76 -17.34
CA SER A 211 -5.99 7.94 -16.87
C SER A 211 -5.62 7.11 -15.65
N PHE A 212 -4.41 7.21 -15.10
CA PHE A 212 -4.04 6.53 -13.87
C PHE A 212 -4.71 7.22 -12.67
N ASP A 213 -5.47 6.47 -11.88
CA ASP A 213 -6.21 6.98 -10.72
C ASP A 213 -5.50 6.72 -9.38
N GLY A 214 -4.39 5.97 -9.41
CA GLY A 214 -3.60 5.67 -8.23
C GLY A 214 -3.00 6.92 -7.57
N ASN A 215 -3.01 6.93 -6.25
CA ASN A 215 -2.56 8.02 -5.39
C ASN A 215 -1.31 7.57 -4.63
N PRO A 216 -0.12 8.12 -4.92
CA PRO A 216 1.12 7.62 -4.33
C PRO A 216 1.34 8.13 -2.91
N ASN A 217 0.49 7.69 -1.97
CA ASN A 217 0.63 7.95 -0.55
C ASN A 217 1.05 6.68 0.21
N GLY A 218 1.74 6.89 1.33
CA GLY A 218 2.09 5.84 2.27
C GLY A 218 0.91 5.50 3.16
N PHE A 219 0.74 6.22 4.27
CA PHE A 219 -0.38 6.04 5.20
C PHE A 219 -1.48 7.08 4.96
N LYS A 220 -2.58 6.70 4.30
CA LYS A 220 -3.78 7.52 4.10
C LYS A 220 -4.73 7.37 5.31
N LEU A 221 -4.70 8.36 6.20
CA LEU A 221 -5.24 8.29 7.57
C LEU A 221 -6.72 8.70 7.69
N GLY A 222 -7.53 8.45 6.67
CA GLY A 222 -8.98 8.59 6.74
C GLY A 222 -9.54 9.23 5.48
N SER A 223 -10.64 9.94 5.65
CA SER A 223 -11.24 10.79 4.62
C SER A 223 -11.84 12.04 5.27
N VAL A 224 -12.44 12.91 4.45
CA VAL A 224 -13.30 14.02 4.93
C VAL A 224 -14.38 13.57 5.91
N ASN A 225 -14.82 12.31 5.88
CA ASN A 225 -15.83 11.75 6.78
C ASN A 225 -15.25 11.24 8.10
N SER A 226 -13.94 10.97 8.15
CA SER A 226 -13.26 10.52 9.37
C SER A 226 -12.96 11.75 10.26
N LYS A 227 -13.73 11.91 11.34
CA LYS A 227 -13.68 13.08 12.25
C LYS A 227 -12.83 12.83 13.49
N SER A 228 -12.61 13.86 14.30
CA SER A 228 -11.81 13.78 15.54
C SER A 228 -12.35 12.86 16.64
N SER A 229 -13.54 12.27 16.45
CA SER A 229 -14.07 11.21 17.31
C SER A 229 -13.39 9.86 17.11
N VAL A 230 -12.73 9.63 15.96
CA VAL A 230 -12.02 8.39 15.65
C VAL A 230 -10.51 8.58 15.75
N THR A 231 -9.75 7.49 15.93
CA THR A 231 -8.32 7.55 16.24
C THR A 231 -7.44 6.79 15.25
N ARG A 232 -6.21 7.27 15.06
CA ARG A 232 -5.12 6.55 14.36
C ARG A 232 -3.87 6.62 15.22
N SER A 233 -3.34 5.47 15.61
CA SER A 233 -2.19 5.36 16.51
C SER A 233 -1.03 4.71 15.78
N LEU A 234 0.05 5.44 15.56
CA LEU A 234 1.23 5.01 14.83
C LEU A 234 2.43 5.00 15.76
N SER A 235 3.07 3.84 15.88
CA SER A 235 4.31 3.67 16.64
C SER A 235 5.38 3.01 15.80
N TYR A 236 6.59 3.56 15.76
CA TYR A 236 7.72 3.00 15.00
C TYR A 236 7.40 2.77 13.51
N CYS A 237 6.58 3.64 12.92
CA CYS A 237 6.18 3.54 11.52
C CYS A 237 7.12 4.35 10.63
N LEU A 238 7.38 3.82 9.44
CA LEU A 238 8.33 4.36 8.47
C LEU A 238 7.65 4.61 7.10
N ALA A 239 7.86 5.77 6.49
CA ALA A 239 7.41 6.06 5.13
C ALA A 239 8.54 6.68 4.30
N PHE A 240 8.86 6.11 3.15
CA PHE A 240 9.92 6.64 2.29
C PHE A 240 9.66 6.39 0.81
N ASP A 241 10.25 7.23 -0.05
CA ASP A 241 10.12 7.15 -1.52
C ASP A 241 8.67 7.19 -2.04
N GLU A 242 7.70 7.67 -1.26
CA GLU A 242 6.34 7.89 -1.74
C GLU A 242 6.30 9.14 -2.62
N ALA A 243 5.79 9.01 -3.85
CA ALA A 243 5.85 10.12 -4.80
C ALA A 243 5.03 11.35 -4.36
N LYS A 244 3.97 11.16 -3.54
CA LYS A 244 3.12 12.24 -3.01
C LYS A 244 3.28 12.45 -1.52
N LYS A 245 2.78 11.57 -0.64
CA LYS A 245 2.77 11.83 0.82
C LYS A 245 3.13 10.59 1.62
N GLY A 246 4.11 10.67 2.52
CA GLY A 246 4.44 9.59 3.44
C GLY A 246 3.32 9.34 4.45
N PHE A 247 3.00 10.35 5.27
CA PHE A 247 1.82 10.35 6.14
C PHE A 247 0.79 11.36 5.61
N ASP A 248 -0.37 10.88 5.16
CA ASP A 248 -1.43 11.67 4.53
C ASP A 248 -2.68 11.77 5.42
N ASN A 249 -3.18 12.99 5.65
CA ASN A 249 -4.45 13.22 6.31
C ASN A 249 -5.66 12.83 5.44
N ASN A 250 -5.54 12.89 4.12
CA ASN A 250 -6.64 12.74 3.16
C ASN A 250 -7.91 13.55 3.49
N ASN A 251 -7.74 14.83 3.84
CA ASN A 251 -8.82 15.72 4.29
C ASN A 251 -9.53 15.29 5.58
N SER A 252 -8.98 14.31 6.29
CA SER A 252 -9.48 13.87 7.58
C SER A 252 -9.19 14.87 8.69
N SER A 253 -9.97 14.75 9.77
CA SER A 253 -9.74 15.41 11.04
C SER A 253 -9.61 14.40 12.20
N VAL A 254 -9.27 13.13 11.92
CA VAL A 254 -9.07 12.10 12.95
C VAL A 254 -8.15 12.57 14.07
N THR A 255 -8.29 11.96 15.24
CA THR A 255 -7.31 12.13 16.31
C THR A 255 -6.09 11.25 16.08
N GLY A 256 -4.92 11.86 15.92
CA GLY A 256 -3.65 11.19 15.65
C GLY A 256 -2.74 11.06 16.87
N TYR A 257 -2.08 9.92 17.00
CA TYR A 257 -0.97 9.68 17.92
C TYR A 257 0.22 9.16 17.13
N PHE A 258 1.32 9.91 17.13
CA PHE A 258 2.56 9.58 16.43
C PHE A 258 3.69 9.43 17.44
N ASN A 259 4.31 8.26 17.46
CA ASN A 259 5.40 7.95 18.37
C ASN A 259 6.52 7.25 17.59
N HIS A 260 7.73 7.81 17.56
CA HIS A 260 8.85 7.24 16.80
C HIS A 260 8.48 7.02 15.32
N CYS A 261 7.76 7.95 14.69
CA CYS A 261 7.49 7.86 13.25
C CYS A 261 8.62 8.54 12.46
N VAL A 262 9.06 7.95 11.36
CA VAL A 262 10.11 8.49 10.48
C VAL A 262 9.58 8.60 9.06
N ALA A 263 9.82 9.73 8.39
CA ALA A 263 9.54 9.84 6.96
C ALA A 263 10.63 10.61 6.20
N PHE A 264 11.07 10.08 5.06
CA PHE A 264 12.08 10.73 4.24
C PHE A 264 11.94 10.47 2.75
N ASP A 265 12.51 11.36 1.92
CA ASP A 265 12.53 11.24 0.45
C ASP A 265 11.14 11.11 -0.21
N ASN A 266 10.06 11.48 0.51
CA ASN A 266 8.71 11.52 -0.01
C ASN A 266 8.40 12.85 -0.71
N GLY A 267 7.29 12.94 -1.45
CA GLY A 267 6.76 14.23 -1.92
C GLY A 267 6.54 15.21 -0.76
N TYR A 268 5.77 14.79 0.24
CA TYR A 268 5.66 15.37 1.58
C TYR A 268 5.96 14.26 2.57
N ASN A 269 6.81 14.49 3.56
CA ASN A 269 7.01 13.49 4.62
C ASN A 269 5.77 13.43 5.51
N TYR A 270 5.27 14.59 5.93
CA TYR A 270 4.08 14.73 6.76
C TYR A 270 3.11 15.74 6.14
N TYR A 271 1.97 15.26 5.64
CA TYR A 271 0.83 16.07 5.25
C TYR A 271 -0.33 15.77 6.20
N ILE A 272 -0.29 16.35 7.40
CA ILE A 272 -1.13 15.94 8.52
C ILE A 272 -2.11 17.02 9.02
N GLN A 273 -2.09 18.25 8.51
CA GLN A 273 -3.15 19.23 8.79
C GLN A 273 -4.43 18.85 8.02
N PRO A 274 -5.64 18.80 8.62
CA PRO A 274 -6.04 19.31 9.94
C PRO A 274 -6.29 18.22 11.01
N LEU A 275 -5.49 17.15 11.06
CA LEU A 275 -5.64 16.11 12.09
C LEU A 275 -5.57 16.70 13.50
N SER A 276 -6.36 16.14 14.43
CA SER A 276 -6.30 16.48 15.85
C SER A 276 -5.18 15.69 16.53
N ILE A 277 -3.99 16.27 16.66
CA ILE A 277 -2.84 15.53 17.20
C ILE A 277 -2.84 15.57 18.73
N LYS A 278 -2.99 14.40 19.36
CA LYS A 278 -2.90 14.22 20.83
C LYS A 278 -1.58 13.59 21.29
N GLY A 279 -0.90 12.82 20.43
CA GLY A 279 0.45 12.29 20.68
C GLY A 279 1.40 12.67 19.54
N TRP A 280 2.57 13.20 19.88
CA TRP A 280 3.59 13.61 18.91
C TRP A 280 4.98 13.56 19.55
N THR A 281 5.60 12.38 19.52
CA THR A 281 6.84 12.09 20.24
C THR A 281 7.84 11.42 19.31
N SER A 282 9.10 11.87 19.33
CA SER A 282 10.18 11.30 18.51
C SER A 282 9.85 11.21 17.01
N VAL A 283 9.13 12.20 16.47
CA VAL A 283 8.76 12.23 15.05
C VAL A 283 9.89 12.89 14.24
N GLN A 284 10.41 12.18 13.24
CA GLN A 284 11.56 12.63 12.46
C GLN A 284 11.26 12.65 10.96
N GLY A 285 11.88 13.59 10.25
CA GLY A 285 11.78 13.61 8.81
C GLY A 285 12.81 14.48 8.14
N PHE A 286 13.15 14.12 6.91
CA PHE A 286 14.20 14.79 6.15
C PHE A 286 14.02 14.58 4.64
N SER A 287 14.57 15.49 3.84
CA SER A 287 14.62 15.36 2.38
C SER A 287 13.26 15.15 1.67
N GLY A 288 12.15 15.62 2.26
CA GLY A 288 10.88 15.70 1.54
C GLY A 288 10.97 16.72 0.40
N LYS A 289 10.34 16.44 -0.75
CA LYS A 289 10.34 17.35 -1.91
C LYS A 289 9.61 18.66 -1.62
N SER A 290 8.66 18.63 -0.70
CA SER A 290 7.89 19.77 -0.21
C SER A 290 7.95 19.82 1.31
N ALA A 291 7.78 21.03 1.86
CA ALA A 291 7.73 21.26 3.30
C ALA A 291 6.48 20.61 3.93
N ASP A 292 6.66 20.05 5.13
CA ASP A 292 5.60 19.40 5.88
C ASP A 292 4.40 20.33 6.16
N LYS A 293 3.20 19.76 6.17
CA LYS A 293 1.95 20.42 6.55
C LYS A 293 1.50 19.92 7.91
N LEU A 294 1.93 20.62 8.96
CA LEU A 294 1.70 20.24 10.36
C LEU A 294 0.64 21.14 11.01
N PRO A 295 -0.20 20.61 11.94
CA PRO A 295 -0.99 21.43 12.85
C PRO A 295 -0.11 22.35 13.70
N SER A 296 -0.72 23.44 14.20
CA SER A 296 -0.03 24.40 15.06
C SER A 296 0.62 23.74 16.29
N GLY A 297 1.81 24.20 16.65
CA GLY A 297 2.56 23.70 17.80
C GLY A 297 3.22 22.32 17.60
N ARG A 298 3.22 21.78 16.37
CA ARG A 298 3.92 20.52 16.02
C ARG A 298 5.13 20.81 15.16
N SER A 299 6.21 20.07 15.40
CA SER A 299 7.46 20.14 14.62
C SER A 299 8.00 18.74 14.36
N VAL A 300 8.65 18.57 13.23
CA VAL A 300 9.35 17.34 12.85
C VAL A 300 10.84 17.56 13.11
N VAL A 301 11.50 16.60 13.73
CA VAL A 301 12.94 16.67 13.99
C VAL A 301 13.70 16.21 12.74
N THR A 302 14.53 17.09 12.19
CA THR A 302 15.47 16.72 11.12
C THR A 302 16.74 16.13 11.75
N PRO A 303 17.09 14.85 11.51
CA PRO A 303 18.32 14.27 12.03
C PRO A 303 19.57 14.94 11.43
N ALA A 304 20.72 14.84 12.11
CA ALA A 304 22.00 15.25 11.55
C ALA A 304 22.32 14.50 10.25
N SER A 305 23.03 15.12 9.30
CA SER A 305 23.29 14.54 7.97
C SER A 305 23.91 13.13 8.01
N GLY A 306 24.88 12.89 8.91
CA GLY A 306 25.47 11.56 9.11
C GLY A 306 24.45 10.51 9.59
N ASN A 307 23.48 10.92 10.41
CA ASN A 307 22.38 10.06 10.85
C ASN A 307 21.41 9.79 9.70
N GLN A 308 21.10 10.79 8.87
CA GLN A 308 20.26 10.59 7.68
C GLN A 308 20.88 9.57 6.71
N SER A 309 22.19 9.64 6.46
CA SER A 309 22.90 8.66 5.64
C SER A 309 22.85 7.25 6.25
N SER A 310 23.01 7.15 7.58
CA SER A 310 22.94 5.87 8.29
C SER A 310 21.53 5.27 8.25
N ILE A 311 20.49 6.08 8.47
CA ILE A 311 19.09 5.69 8.35
C ILE A 311 18.82 5.13 6.95
N ARG A 312 19.17 5.88 5.89
CA ARG A 312 18.97 5.41 4.50
C ARG A 312 19.66 4.07 4.25
N LYS A 313 20.90 3.89 4.71
CA LYS A 313 21.63 2.63 4.53
C LYS A 313 20.95 1.46 5.23
N SER A 314 20.51 1.63 6.48
CA SER A 314 19.78 0.60 7.23
C SER A 314 18.44 0.27 6.58
N VAL A 315 17.71 1.28 6.12
CA VAL A 315 16.44 1.09 5.43
C VAL A 315 16.62 0.36 4.12
N GLU A 316 17.58 0.77 3.30
CA GLU A 316 17.85 0.16 2.00
C GLU A 316 18.26 -1.30 2.15
N SER A 317 19.12 -1.62 3.12
CA SER A 317 19.52 -3.00 3.41
C SER A 317 18.33 -3.88 3.81
N THR A 318 17.47 -3.36 4.69
CA THR A 318 16.28 -4.08 5.19
C THR A 318 15.25 -4.27 4.09
N LYS A 319 14.95 -3.19 3.33
CA LYS A 319 14.07 -3.20 2.17
C LYS A 319 14.49 -4.25 1.14
N ASN A 320 15.77 -4.27 0.78
CA ASN A 320 16.30 -5.22 -0.21
C ASN A 320 16.22 -6.66 0.28
N THR A 321 16.41 -6.91 1.58
CA THR A 321 16.23 -8.23 2.18
C THR A 321 14.76 -8.67 2.12
N ILE A 322 13.82 -7.79 2.51
CA ILE A 322 12.38 -8.08 2.44
C ILE A 322 11.96 -8.42 1.01
N ILE A 323 12.38 -7.61 0.04
CA ILE A 323 12.04 -7.82 -1.37
C ILE A 323 12.63 -9.13 -1.89
N ALA A 324 13.91 -9.40 -1.62
CA ALA A 324 14.57 -10.63 -2.07
C ALA A 324 13.87 -11.89 -1.52
N ASN A 325 13.50 -11.88 -0.24
CA ASN A 325 12.81 -13.00 0.38
C ASN A 325 11.40 -13.18 -0.19
N CYS A 326 10.64 -12.10 -0.39
CA CYS A 326 9.33 -12.19 -1.03
C CYS A 326 9.42 -12.73 -2.47
N GLN A 327 10.42 -12.31 -3.24
CA GLN A 327 10.68 -12.82 -4.59
C GLN A 327 11.10 -14.30 -4.61
N ALA A 328 11.69 -14.79 -3.51
CA ALA A 328 11.98 -16.20 -3.29
C ALA A 328 10.81 -16.99 -2.68
N ASN A 329 9.64 -16.35 -2.51
CA ASN A 329 8.47 -16.93 -1.83
C ASN A 329 8.76 -17.33 -0.36
N GLU A 330 9.63 -16.57 0.31
CA GLU A 330 10.03 -16.78 1.69
C GLU A 330 9.41 -15.73 2.62
N ILE A 331 8.78 -16.21 3.70
CA ILE A 331 8.15 -15.37 4.73
C ILE A 331 9.11 -15.26 5.92
N SER A 332 9.80 -14.12 6.03
CA SER A 332 10.96 -13.97 6.91
C SER A 332 10.63 -13.66 8.38
N GLY A 333 9.35 -13.63 8.75
CA GLY A 333 8.94 -13.26 10.10
C GLY A 333 9.07 -11.75 10.37
N LYS A 334 9.17 -11.37 11.64
CA LYS A 334 9.25 -9.96 12.05
C LYS A 334 10.57 -9.33 11.61
N THR A 335 10.49 -8.26 10.82
CA THR A 335 11.67 -7.49 10.39
C THR A 335 11.58 -6.05 10.88
N ALA A 336 12.51 -5.64 11.75
CA ALA A 336 12.60 -4.23 12.16
C ALA A 336 13.61 -3.50 11.26
N PHE A 337 13.30 -2.25 10.90
CA PHE A 337 14.21 -1.41 10.11
C PHE A 337 15.39 -0.87 10.93
N ASN A 338 15.37 -0.99 12.27
CA ASN A 338 16.45 -0.63 13.21
C ASN A 338 16.99 0.80 12.98
N ILE A 339 16.08 1.78 12.91
CA ILE A 339 16.39 3.20 12.65
C ILE A 339 16.11 4.12 13.86
N TYR A 340 15.95 3.53 15.04
CA TYR A 340 15.59 4.19 16.29
C TYR A 340 16.68 4.02 17.33
#